data_AF-A0A6B2GAT5-F1
#
_entry.id   AF-A0A6B2GAT5-F1
#
_cell.length_a   1.000
_cell.length_b   1.000
_cell.length_c   1.000
_cell.angle_alpha   90.00
_cell.angle_beta   90.00
_cell.angle_gamma   90.00
#
_symmetry.space_group_name_H-M   'P 1'
#
loop_
_entity.id
_entity.type
_entity.pdbx_description
1 polymer ?
#
loop_
_entity_poly.entity_id
_entity_poly.type
_entity_poly.pdbx_seq_one_letter_code
_entity_poly.pdbx_strand_id
1 'polypeptide(L)'
;SAFLAETPANLKTPVKIAEFITSKMPKTVKCITRDKQWIKDKKMDLFLSVNQGSVEPPVLLEAHYKGAEGPLIILVGKGITFDSGGISIKPSSGMSDMKGDMQGAACVFATVCALAELHASVNVI
;
A
#
# COMPACT_ATOMS: atom_id res chain seq x y z
N SER A 1 -8.94 7.76 1.35
CA SER A 1 -8.21 7.58 2.62
C SER A 1 -9.10 7.01 3.73
N ALA A 2 -10.25 7.61 4.06
CA ALA A 2 -11.11 7.20 5.18
C ALA A 2 -11.59 5.73 5.15
N PHE A 3 -11.97 5.21 3.98
CA PHE A 3 -12.42 3.82 3.86
C PHE A 3 -11.34 2.81 4.27
N LEU A 4 -10.08 3.06 3.88
CA LEU A 4 -8.96 2.19 4.23
C LEU A 4 -8.54 2.33 5.71
N ALA A 5 -8.88 3.44 6.39
CA ALA A 5 -8.66 3.57 7.82
C ALA A 5 -9.68 2.76 8.64
N GLU A 6 -10.94 2.70 8.20
CA GLU A 6 -12.04 2.19 9.03
C GLU A 6 -12.39 0.71 8.87
N THR A 7 -12.08 0.06 7.73
CA THR A 7 -12.47 -1.35 7.52
C THR A 7 -11.85 -2.29 8.57
N PRO A 8 -12.56 -3.35 9.02
CA PRO A 8 -12.01 -4.38 9.92
C PRO A 8 -10.79 -5.12 9.33
N ALA A 9 -9.83 -5.51 10.17
CA ALA A 9 -8.55 -6.10 9.76
C ALA A 9 -8.70 -7.42 8.96
N ASN A 10 -9.70 -8.24 9.27
CA ASN A 10 -10.01 -9.50 8.57
C ASN A 10 -10.49 -9.31 7.12
N LEU A 11 -10.92 -8.11 6.75
CA LEU A 11 -11.24 -7.71 5.37
C LEU A 11 -10.10 -6.90 4.72
N LYS A 12 -9.05 -6.55 5.48
CA LYS A 12 -7.88 -5.75 5.10
C LYS A 12 -6.62 -6.63 4.95
N THR A 13 -6.69 -7.71 4.19
CA THR A 13 -5.45 -8.41 3.83
C THR A 13 -4.66 -7.59 2.81
N PRO A 14 -3.32 -7.70 2.73
CA PRO A 14 -2.52 -6.95 1.75
C PRO A 14 -3.03 -7.13 0.31
N VAL A 15 -3.43 -8.35 -0.05
CA VAL A 15 -3.99 -8.69 -1.37
C VAL A 15 -5.31 -7.97 -1.61
N LYS A 16 -6.28 -8.08 -0.69
CA LYS A 16 -7.59 -7.45 -0.84
C LYS A 16 -7.50 -5.93 -0.92
N ILE A 17 -6.60 -5.33 -0.13
CA ILE A 17 -6.35 -3.88 -0.20
C ILE A 17 -5.77 -3.50 -1.56
N ALA A 18 -4.82 -4.28 -2.08
CA ALA A 18 -4.23 -4.00 -3.39
C ALA A 18 -5.26 -4.10 -4.53
N GLU A 19 -6.12 -5.13 -4.49
CA GLU A 19 -7.25 -5.28 -5.42
C GLU A 19 -8.23 -4.11 -5.29
N PHE A 20 -8.60 -3.73 -4.07
CA PHE A 20 -9.51 -2.62 -3.82
C PHE A 20 -8.96 -1.31 -4.36
N ILE A 21 -7.70 -0.98 -4.07
CA ILE A 21 -7.04 0.24 -4.56
C ILE A 21 -7.01 0.23 -6.09
N THR A 22 -6.59 -0.88 -6.70
CA THR A 22 -6.55 -1.04 -8.16
C THR A 22 -7.93 -0.84 -8.78
N SER A 23 -9.00 -1.32 -8.14
CA SER A 23 -10.38 -1.16 -8.63
C SER A 23 -10.90 0.29 -8.57
N LYS A 24 -10.31 1.12 -7.70
CA LYS A 24 -10.71 2.53 -7.50
C LYS A 24 -9.84 3.51 -8.28
N MET A 25 -8.70 3.06 -8.80
CA MET A 25 -7.81 3.93 -9.55
C MET A 25 -8.38 4.31 -10.93
N PRO A 26 -8.16 5.55 -11.40
CA PRO A 26 -8.52 5.93 -12.77
C PRO A 26 -7.81 5.06 -13.80
N LYS A 27 -8.45 4.84 -14.96
CA LYS A 27 -7.87 4.04 -16.06
C LYS A 27 -6.57 4.61 -16.63
N THR A 28 -6.30 5.89 -16.40
CA THR A 28 -5.06 6.58 -16.77
C THR A 28 -3.88 6.20 -15.86
N VAL A 29 -4.14 5.58 -14.72
CA VAL A 29 -3.13 5.09 -13.77
C VAL A 29 -2.91 3.60 -13.99
N LYS A 30 -1.68 3.21 -14.30
CA LYS A 30 -1.30 1.80 -14.42
C LYS A 30 -0.91 1.25 -13.05
N CYS A 31 -1.75 0.40 -12.49
CA CYS A 31 -1.45 -0.31 -11.25
C CYS A 31 -0.66 -1.60 -11.53
N ILE A 32 0.39 -1.86 -10.76
CA ILE A 32 1.20 -3.08 -10.83
C ILE A 32 1.29 -3.70 -9.45
N THR A 33 0.72 -4.90 -9.30
CA THR A 33 0.80 -5.69 -8.07
C THR A 33 1.99 -6.65 -8.17
N ARG A 34 2.94 -6.54 -7.25
CA ARG A 34 4.06 -7.47 -7.10
C ARG A 34 3.79 -8.41 -5.94
N ASP A 35 3.90 -9.70 -6.22
CA ASP A 35 3.67 -10.76 -5.25
C ASP A 35 4.94 -11.10 -4.45
N LYS A 36 4.78 -12.04 -3.50
CA LYS A 36 5.87 -12.53 -2.66
C LYS A 36 7.04 -13.09 -3.45
N GLN A 37 6.79 -13.73 -4.60
CA GLN A 37 7.86 -14.33 -5.40
C GLN A 37 8.71 -13.25 -6.03
N TRP A 38 8.08 -12.25 -6.65
CA TRP A 38 8.78 -11.11 -7.22
C TRP A 38 9.61 -10.36 -6.16
N ILE A 39 9.05 -10.17 -4.96
CA ILE A 39 9.74 -9.52 -3.82
C ILE A 39 11.00 -10.32 -3.40
N LYS A 40 10.90 -11.66 -3.36
CA LYS A 40 12.03 -12.55 -3.10
C LYS A 40 13.10 -12.45 -4.18
N ASP A 41 12.70 -12.46 -5.45
CA ASP A 41 13.62 -12.38 -6.58
C ASP A 41 14.39 -11.04 -6.59
N LYS A 42 13.78 -9.98 -6.04
CA LYS A 42 14.41 -8.67 -5.84
C LYS A 42 15.23 -8.54 -4.54
N LYS A 43 15.37 -9.61 -3.77
CA LYS A 43 16.15 -9.64 -2.51
C LYS A 43 15.71 -8.58 -1.50
N MET A 44 14.41 -8.34 -1.40
CA MET A 44 13.85 -7.39 -0.43
C MET A 44 13.72 -8.02 0.96
N ASP A 45 14.84 -8.48 1.52
CA ASP A 45 14.86 -9.35 2.71
C ASP A 45 14.27 -8.67 3.95
N LEU A 46 14.45 -7.35 4.10
CA LEU A 46 13.83 -6.57 5.19
C LEU A 46 12.31 -6.54 5.10
N PHE A 47 11.76 -6.46 3.88
CA PHE A 47 10.32 -6.48 3.67
C PHE A 47 9.75 -7.87 3.97
N LEU A 48 10.49 -8.92 3.57
CA LEU A 48 10.13 -10.31 3.83
C LEU A 48 10.21 -10.68 5.31
N SER A 49 11.20 -10.16 6.05
CA SER A 49 11.36 -10.46 7.48
C SER A 49 10.20 -9.92 8.31
N VAL A 50 9.64 -8.76 7.95
CA VAL A 50 8.43 -8.21 8.60
C VAL A 50 7.21 -9.09 8.30
N ASN A 51 7.09 -9.60 7.08
CA ASN A 51 5.97 -10.48 6.71
C ASN A 51 6.06 -11.90 7.29
N GLN A 52 7.25 -12.37 7.67
CA GLN A 52 7.50 -13.77 8.01
C GLN A 52 6.58 -14.32 9.13
N GLY A 53 6.12 -13.45 10.05
CA GLY A 53 5.19 -13.80 11.11
C GLY A 53 3.71 -13.82 10.73
N SER A 54 3.36 -13.51 9.48
CA SER A 54 1.98 -13.44 8.98
C SER A 54 1.65 -14.62 8.07
N VAL A 55 0.42 -15.13 8.17
CA VAL A 55 -0.14 -16.09 7.20
C VAL A 55 -0.53 -15.43 5.89
N GLU A 56 -0.83 -14.12 5.92
CA GLU A 56 -1.17 -13.35 4.74
C GLU A 56 0.10 -13.01 3.95
N PRO A 57 0.15 -13.27 2.63
CA PRO A 57 1.30 -12.94 1.81
C PRO A 57 1.48 -11.43 1.69
N PRO A 58 2.73 -10.94 1.56
CA PRO A 58 2.99 -9.53 1.40
C PRO A 58 2.79 -9.13 -0.07
N VAL A 59 2.46 -7.86 -0.27
CA VAL A 59 2.23 -7.28 -1.60
C VAL A 59 2.96 -5.95 -1.67
N LEU A 60 3.64 -5.70 -2.78
CA LEU A 60 4.11 -4.37 -3.16
C LEU A 60 3.24 -3.88 -4.32
N LEU A 61 2.48 -2.82 -4.10
CA LEU A 61 1.61 -2.22 -5.10
C LEU A 61 2.23 -0.92 -5.60
N GLU A 62 2.37 -0.80 -6.92
CA GLU A 62 2.85 0.40 -7.61
C GLU A 62 1.69 1.04 -8.38
N ALA A 63 1.59 2.37 -8.41
CA ALA A 63 0.57 3.10 -9.18
C ALA A 63 1.22 4.17 -10.07
N HIS A 64 1.31 3.87 -11.37
CA HIS A 64 2.07 4.69 -12.31
C HIS A 64 1.13 5.68 -13.01
N TYR A 65 1.35 6.97 -12.81
CA TYR A 65 0.65 8.04 -13.53
C TYR A 65 1.64 8.89 -14.34
N LYS A 66 1.46 8.93 -15.65
CA LYS A 66 2.27 9.72 -16.58
C LYS A 66 1.43 10.82 -17.22
N GLY A 67 1.44 12.01 -16.62
CA GLY A 67 0.76 13.21 -17.12
C GLY A 67 1.63 14.17 -17.94
N ALA A 68 2.96 14.01 -17.89
CA ALA A 68 3.92 14.81 -18.65
C ALA A 68 5.21 14.03 -18.95
N GLU A 69 5.97 14.50 -19.95
CA GLU A 69 7.38 14.14 -20.09
C GLU A 69 8.21 15.01 -19.14
N GLY A 70 9.02 14.40 -18.28
CA GLY A 70 9.73 15.15 -17.25
C GLY A 70 10.26 14.28 -16.11
N PRO A 71 10.75 14.92 -15.02
CA PRO A 71 11.28 14.21 -13.87
C PRO A 71 10.21 13.35 -13.21
N LEU A 72 10.62 12.17 -12.75
CA LEU A 72 9.77 11.22 -12.06
C LEU A 72 9.78 11.52 -10.55
N ILE A 73 8.58 11.65 -9.97
CA ILE A 73 8.36 11.76 -8.53
C ILE A 73 8.00 10.37 -7.99
N ILE A 74 8.65 9.93 -6.92
CA ILE A 74 8.32 8.67 -6.25
C ILE A 74 7.70 8.95 -4.90
N LEU A 75 6.50 8.43 -4.66
CA LEU A 75 5.82 8.50 -3.37
C LEU A 75 5.79 7.13 -2.72
N VAL A 76 6.40 7.00 -1.53
CA VAL A 76 6.44 5.72 -0.80
C VAL A 76 5.57 5.81 0.44
N GLY A 77 4.55 4.95 0.51
CA GLY A 77 3.63 4.88 1.63
C GLY A 77 3.75 3.56 2.39
N LYS A 78 3.85 3.63 3.73
CA LYS A 78 3.78 2.45 4.60
C LYS A 78 2.39 1.83 4.52
N GLY A 79 2.33 0.54 4.21
CA GLY A 79 1.09 -0.23 4.01
C GLY A 79 0.93 -1.40 5.00
N ILE A 80 1.28 -1.23 6.27
CA ILE A 80 1.10 -2.29 7.26
C ILE A 80 -0.39 -2.37 7.60
N THR A 81 -1.02 -3.48 7.22
CA THR A 81 -2.48 -3.63 7.34
C THR A 81 -2.92 -3.88 8.79
N PHE A 82 -2.04 -4.45 9.61
CA PHE A 82 -2.20 -4.61 11.04
C PHE A 82 -0.82 -4.80 11.70
N ASP A 83 -0.51 -4.02 12.74
CA ASP A 83 0.74 -4.14 13.51
C ASP A 83 0.48 -4.68 14.92
N SER A 84 0.72 -5.98 15.13
CA SER A 84 0.68 -6.60 16.45
C SER A 84 1.94 -6.33 17.30
N GLY A 85 3.00 -5.79 16.70
CA GLY A 85 4.36 -5.70 17.27
C GLY A 85 5.24 -6.93 17.03
N GLY A 86 4.69 -8.02 16.46
CA GLY A 86 5.43 -9.26 16.21
C GLY A 86 5.84 -9.94 17.51
N ILE A 87 7.12 -10.35 17.63
CA ILE A 87 7.68 -10.94 18.85
C ILE A 87 7.59 -9.95 20.02
N SER A 88 7.76 -8.65 19.73
CA SER A 88 7.62 -7.56 20.70
C SER A 88 6.16 -7.13 20.76
N ILE A 89 5.33 -8.00 21.34
CA ILE A 89 3.87 -7.81 21.33
C ILE A 89 3.48 -6.48 21.98
N LYS A 90 2.64 -5.70 21.29
CA LYS A 90 2.11 -4.46 21.85
C LYS A 90 1.15 -4.78 23.02
N PRO A 91 1.04 -3.89 24.02
CA PRO A 91 -0.03 -3.98 25.03
C PRO A 91 -1.40 -4.02 24.36
N SER A 92 -2.38 -4.68 24.99
CA SER A 92 -3.75 -4.78 24.47
C SER A 92 -4.43 -3.41 24.33
N SER A 93 -4.06 -2.45 25.17
CA SER A 93 -4.48 -1.05 25.07
C SER A 93 -3.86 -0.40 23.83
N GLY A 94 -4.70 0.00 22.86
CA GLY A 94 -4.29 0.67 21.62
C GLY A 94 -4.01 -0.27 20.43
N MET A 95 -4.03 -1.58 20.62
CA MET A 95 -3.80 -2.56 19.53
C MET A 95 -4.94 -2.55 18.49
N SER A 96 -6.17 -2.22 18.90
CA SER A 96 -7.31 -2.05 17.98
C SER A 96 -7.10 -0.94 16.94
N ASP A 97 -6.31 0.08 17.29
CA ASP A 97 -6.10 1.26 16.45
C ASP A 97 -5.01 1.03 15.39
N MET A 98 -4.24 -0.05 15.53
CA MET A 98 -3.18 -0.43 14.59
C MET A 98 -3.70 -0.93 13.23
N LYS A 99 -5.03 -1.03 13.06
CA LYS A 99 -5.70 -1.13 11.74
C LYS A 99 -5.43 0.08 10.83
N GLY A 100 -4.93 1.18 11.41
CA GLY A 100 -4.61 2.43 10.74
C GLY A 100 -3.17 2.56 10.23
N ASP A 101 -2.29 1.57 10.47
CA ASP A 101 -0.85 1.64 10.13
C ASP A 101 -0.54 1.54 8.60
N MET A 102 -1.61 1.64 7.80
CA MET A 102 -1.59 1.72 6.35
C MET A 102 -1.95 3.12 5.81
N GLN A 103 -2.24 4.09 6.69
CA GLN A 103 -2.64 5.45 6.31
C GLN A 103 -1.63 6.13 5.37
N GLY A 104 -0.33 5.84 5.54
CA GLY A 104 0.71 6.33 4.63
C GLY A 104 0.49 5.87 3.18
N ALA A 105 0.29 4.57 2.96
CA ALA A 105 -0.09 4.03 1.67
C ALA A 105 -1.42 4.60 1.16
N ALA A 106 -2.42 4.75 2.04
CA ALA A 106 -3.71 5.34 1.68
C ALA A 106 -3.57 6.77 1.14
N CYS A 107 -2.72 7.58 1.75
CA CYS A 107 -2.46 8.96 1.33
C CYS A 107 -1.72 9.01 -0.01
N VAL A 108 -0.72 8.15 -0.22
CA VAL A 108 -0.01 8.07 -1.51
C VAL A 108 -0.97 7.73 -2.64
N PHE A 109 -1.76 6.66 -2.51
CA PHE A 109 -2.69 6.26 -3.56
C PHE A 109 -3.80 7.31 -3.79
N ALA A 110 -4.29 7.97 -2.74
CA ALA A 110 -5.25 9.06 -2.90
C ALA A 110 -4.62 10.25 -3.65
N THR A 111 -3.35 10.54 -3.41
CA THR A 111 -2.62 11.61 -4.11
C THR A 111 -2.46 11.30 -5.59
N VAL A 112 -2.03 10.08 -5.94
CA VAL A 112 -1.91 9.65 -7.34
C VAL A 112 -3.28 9.68 -8.05
N CYS A 113 -4.33 9.20 -7.38
CA CYS A 113 -5.70 9.27 -7.89
C CYS A 113 -6.12 10.71 -8.20
N ALA A 114 -5.92 11.63 -7.24
CA ALA A 114 -6.28 13.03 -7.41
C ALA A 114 -5.48 13.71 -8.55
N LEU A 115 -4.17 13.45 -8.65
CA LEU A 115 -3.34 13.96 -9.74
C LEU A 115 -3.83 13.48 -11.11
N ALA A 116 -4.23 12.21 -11.19
CA ALA A 116 -4.75 11.62 -12.41
C ALA A 116 -6.13 12.16 -12.80
N GLU A 117 -7.04 12.34 -11.84
CA GLU A 117 -8.37 12.94 -12.07
C GLU A 117 -8.30 14.42 -12.47
N LEU A 118 -7.31 15.15 -11.95
CA LEU A 118 -7.06 16.56 -12.30
C LEU A 118 -6.25 16.74 -13.59
N HIS A 119 -5.85 15.64 -14.25
CA HIS A 119 -4.98 15.66 -15.43
C HIS A 119 -3.70 16.49 -15.19
N ALA A 120 -3.11 16.38 -14.01
CA ALA A 120 -1.94 17.15 -13.63
C ALA A 120 -0.73 16.84 -14.53
N SER A 121 0.00 17.86 -14.94
CA SER A 121 1.18 17.74 -15.81
C SER A 121 2.41 17.27 -15.01
N VAL A 122 2.36 16.05 -14.46
CA VAL A 122 3.41 15.44 -13.63
C VAL A 122 3.57 13.95 -13.94
N ASN A 123 4.74 13.41 -13.64
CA ASN A 123 5.02 11.97 -13.71
C ASN A 123 5.27 11.43 -12.30
N VAL A 124 4.42 10.53 -11.81
CA VAL A 124 4.46 10.01 -10.44
C VAL A 124 4.25 8.49 -10.39
N ILE A 125 4.98 7.83 -9.49
CA ILE A 125 4.82 6.42 -9.12
C ILE A 125 4.65 6.30 -7.60
#